data_AF-A0A7S0GVY1-F1
#
_entry.id   AF-A0A7S0GVY1-F1
#
_cell.length_a   1.000
_cell.length_b   1.000
_cell.length_c   1.000
_cell.angle_alpha   90.00
_cell.angle_beta   90.00
_cell.angle_gamma   90.00
#
_symmetry.space_group_name_H-M   'P 1'
#
loop_
_entity.id
_entity.type
_entity.pdbx_description
1 polymer ?
#
loop_
_entity_poly.entity_id
_entity_poly.type
_entity_poly.pdbx_seq_one_letter_code
_entity_poly.pdbx_strand_id
1 'polypeptide(L)'
;AAATPGDAVRRARSLAASTSAPRARVPPARRGEEKRTRVRGSGGHAFDRLVRDQNHAFDAPAYDEAEAALDAFWLARGVREEAYRARLVAQGAPRDDAPDGDASHDFSSLYRDPERLSRALLRLQTLFPESNVAEMCWKEPGVLRVSPRDVAASLVTLRFALPGSDVVKIVTGQPRLLLGENAARAGAAAAALRRAFPKIDVSAVADVEPSLLTPECDVPGRLERLERLRSKGKLSPSVAVFTEGGAGARNATLFAKVFLEETRSGAESHETQGGWG
;
A
#
# COMPACT_ATOMS: atom_id res chain seq x y z
N ALA A 1 13.34 -61.26 -6.76
CA ALA A 1 12.73 -61.11 -5.42
C ALA A 1 12.18 -59.69 -5.32
N ALA A 2 10.92 -59.42 -4.99
CA ALA A 2 10.10 -59.89 -3.86
C ALA A 2 10.46 -59.15 -2.54
N ALA A 3 9.54 -58.55 -1.77
CA ALA A 3 8.07 -58.44 -1.94
C ALA A 3 7.43 -57.29 -1.12
N THR A 4 6.16 -56.98 -1.42
CA THR A 4 5.12 -56.36 -0.55
C THR A 4 4.11 -57.46 -0.13
N PRO A 5 3.09 -57.27 0.78
CA PRO A 5 2.57 -56.09 1.49
C PRO A 5 2.84 -56.20 3.04
N GLY A 6 1.99 -55.85 4.04
CA GLY A 6 0.59 -55.40 4.11
C GLY A 6 0.08 -55.15 5.55
N ASP A 7 -1.23 -54.95 5.74
CA ASP A 7 -1.87 -54.43 6.97
C ASP A 7 -1.95 -55.36 8.21
N ALA A 8 -1.73 -54.78 9.40
CA ALA A 8 -2.36 -55.15 10.68
C ALA A 8 -2.25 -53.97 11.68
N VAL A 9 -3.25 -53.32 12.32
CA VAL A 9 -4.60 -53.64 12.84
C VAL A 9 -4.65 -53.89 14.37
N ARG A 10 -5.12 -52.85 15.10
CA ARG A 10 -5.90 -52.84 16.37
C ARG A 10 -5.29 -53.11 17.78
N ARG A 11 -5.73 -52.24 18.73
CA ARG A 11 -5.93 -52.42 20.21
C ARG A 11 -4.62 -52.57 21.04
N ALA A 12 -4.46 -52.03 22.26
CA ALA A 12 -5.39 -51.69 23.35
C ALA A 12 -4.90 -50.38 24.09
N ARG A 13 -5.67 -49.60 24.88
CA ARG A 13 -6.19 -49.83 26.26
C ARG A 13 -5.17 -50.49 27.21
N SER A 14 -4.93 -50.06 28.45
CA SER A 14 -5.47 -48.95 29.29
C SER A 14 -4.67 -48.89 30.63
N LEU A 15 -5.11 -48.11 31.64
CA LEU A 15 -4.54 -47.98 33.02
C LEU A 15 -3.26 -47.09 33.07
N ALA A 16 -2.80 -46.45 34.16
CA ALA A 16 -3.26 -46.06 35.52
C ALA A 16 -2.04 -45.35 36.20
N ALA A 17 -2.04 -44.65 37.35
CA ALA A 17 -3.01 -43.95 38.22
C ALA A 17 -2.20 -43.11 39.26
N SER A 18 -2.86 -42.45 40.23
CA SER A 18 -2.25 -41.71 41.38
C SER A 18 -1.52 -40.40 40.99
N THR A 19 -1.23 -39.43 41.87
CA THR A 19 -1.27 -39.20 43.34
C THR A 19 -1.83 -37.79 43.66
N SER A 20 -2.31 -37.37 44.84
CA SER A 20 -2.68 -37.98 46.14
C SER A 20 -3.44 -36.94 47.01
N ALA A 21 -4.05 -37.34 48.14
CA ALA A 21 -4.68 -36.41 49.11
C ALA A 21 -3.71 -36.00 50.26
N PRO A 22 -4.09 -35.03 51.13
CA PRO A 22 -4.57 -35.42 52.47
C PRO A 22 -5.77 -34.59 53.03
N ARG A 23 -6.16 -34.86 54.29
CA ARG A 23 -7.43 -34.48 54.98
C ARG A 23 -7.27 -33.39 56.07
N ALA A 24 -8.37 -32.73 56.51
CA ALA A 24 -8.79 -32.65 57.94
C ALA A 24 -10.12 -31.88 58.27
N ARG A 25 -10.96 -32.46 59.17
CA ARG A 25 -11.84 -31.89 60.26
C ARG A 25 -12.63 -30.56 60.03
N VAL A 26 -13.98 -30.44 59.93
CA VAL A 26 -15.15 -30.86 60.80
C VAL A 26 -15.11 -30.29 62.23
N PRO A 27 -16.19 -29.69 62.87
CA PRO A 27 -17.39 -28.91 62.45
C PRO A 27 -17.56 -27.62 63.36
N PRO A 28 -18.73 -27.13 63.89
CA PRO A 28 -20.17 -27.10 63.51
C PRO A 28 -20.92 -25.71 63.64
N ALA A 29 -22.22 -25.69 63.29
CA ALA A 29 -23.36 -24.99 63.96
C ALA A 29 -23.76 -23.50 63.71
N ARG A 30 -25.09 -23.35 63.44
CA ARG A 30 -26.08 -22.32 63.88
C ARG A 30 -26.00 -20.82 63.50
N ARG A 31 -27.06 -20.39 62.77
CA ARG A 31 -28.03 -19.31 63.09
C ARG A 31 -27.50 -17.89 63.36
N GLY A 32 -27.76 -16.97 62.41
CA GLY A 32 -27.59 -15.52 62.56
C GLY A 32 -28.14 -14.75 61.35
N GLU A 33 -28.52 -13.49 61.51
CA GLU A 33 -29.20 -12.67 60.49
C GLU A 33 -28.31 -11.63 59.80
N GLU A 34 -28.77 -11.21 58.62
CA GLU A 34 -28.55 -9.92 57.94
C GLU A 34 -27.18 -9.47 57.35
N LYS A 35 -27.34 -8.95 56.12
CA LYS A 35 -26.67 -7.77 55.50
C LYS A 35 -25.22 -7.85 54.98
N ARG A 36 -25.19 -7.83 53.65
CA ARG A 36 -24.31 -7.12 52.69
C ARG A 36 -23.12 -7.84 52.05
N THR A 37 -23.24 -7.92 50.72
CA THR A 37 -22.19 -7.87 49.68
C THR A 37 -21.16 -9.01 49.60
N ARG A 38 -21.24 -9.79 48.51
CA ARG A 38 -20.30 -9.67 47.37
C ARG A 38 -20.81 -10.41 46.13
N VAL A 39 -20.44 -9.92 44.95
CA VAL A 39 -20.76 -10.53 43.64
C VAL A 39 -19.80 -11.69 43.38
N ARG A 40 -20.30 -12.86 42.94
CA ARG A 40 -19.47 -13.81 42.17
C ARG A 40 -20.27 -14.75 41.25
N GLY A 41 -20.13 -14.52 39.95
CA GLY A 41 -20.11 -15.51 38.86
C GLY A 41 -21.07 -16.71 38.89
N SER A 42 -22.24 -16.56 38.24
CA SER A 42 -23.00 -17.67 37.63
C SER A 42 -23.39 -17.38 36.17
N GLY A 43 -22.67 -16.48 35.49
CA GLY A 43 -22.98 -16.05 34.12
C GLY A 43 -22.46 -16.97 33.01
N GLY A 44 -21.40 -17.76 33.27
CA GLY A 44 -20.67 -18.53 32.27
C GLY A 44 -21.59 -19.41 31.42
N HIS A 45 -22.24 -20.41 32.00
CA HIS A 45 -23.03 -21.39 31.23
C HIS A 45 -24.31 -20.83 30.60
N ALA A 46 -24.79 -19.66 31.04
CA ALA A 46 -25.88 -18.95 30.37
C ALA A 46 -25.34 -18.23 29.11
N PHE A 47 -24.17 -17.60 29.22
CA PHE A 47 -23.48 -16.98 28.09
C PHE A 47 -22.94 -18.04 27.09
N ASP A 48 -22.34 -19.14 27.55
CA ASP A 48 -21.88 -20.27 26.72
C ASP A 48 -23.01 -20.95 25.95
N ARG A 49 -24.25 -20.91 26.48
CA ARG A 49 -25.46 -21.33 25.76
C ARG A 49 -25.91 -20.26 24.78
N LEU A 50 -26.05 -19.01 25.20
CA LEU A 50 -26.46 -17.93 24.32
C LEU A 50 -25.53 -17.80 23.11
N VAL A 51 -24.21 -17.92 23.31
CA VAL A 51 -23.19 -17.91 22.25
C VAL A 51 -23.28 -19.13 21.35
N ARG A 52 -23.62 -20.34 21.86
CA ARG A 52 -23.87 -21.51 20.99
C ARG A 52 -25.18 -21.40 20.21
N ASP A 53 -26.26 -21.01 20.88
CA ASP A 53 -27.59 -20.91 20.30
C ASP A 53 -27.67 -19.71 19.32
N GLN A 54 -26.80 -18.70 19.47
CA GLN A 54 -26.59 -17.60 18.52
C GLN A 54 -25.34 -17.74 17.63
N ASN A 55 -24.66 -18.89 17.63
CA ASN A 55 -23.57 -19.21 16.68
C ASN A 55 -24.07 -19.42 15.23
N HIS A 56 -25.36 -19.18 15.00
CA HIS A 56 -26.08 -19.14 13.73
C HIS A 56 -26.90 -17.84 13.54
N ALA A 57 -26.83 -16.91 14.50
CA ALA A 57 -27.53 -15.62 14.47
C ALA A 57 -26.56 -14.44 14.30
N PHE A 58 -25.30 -14.64 14.69
CA PHE A 58 -24.16 -13.89 14.16
C PHE A 58 -23.24 -14.88 13.45
N ASP A 59 -23.49 -15.10 12.16
CA ASP A 59 -22.39 -15.49 11.29
C ASP A 59 -21.29 -14.43 11.46
N ALA A 60 -20.06 -14.86 11.79
CA ALA A 60 -18.92 -13.97 11.67
C ALA A 60 -18.90 -13.49 10.22
N PRO A 61 -18.77 -12.17 9.94
CA PRO A 61 -18.90 -11.63 8.60
C PRO A 61 -17.97 -12.43 7.69
N ALA A 62 -18.55 -13.12 6.72
CA ALA A 62 -17.83 -14.13 5.97
C ALA A 62 -16.61 -13.46 5.34
N TYR A 63 -15.43 -14.02 5.61
CA TYR A 63 -14.32 -13.88 4.66
C TYR A 63 -14.81 -14.58 3.40
N ASP A 64 -15.40 -13.78 2.51
CA ASP A 64 -16.09 -14.23 1.33
C ASP A 64 -15.11 -15.12 0.55
N GLU A 65 -15.54 -16.28 0.04
CA GLU A 65 -14.59 -17.26 -0.52
C GLU A 65 -13.78 -16.65 -1.68
N ALA A 66 -14.36 -15.63 -2.34
CA ALA A 66 -13.72 -14.76 -3.31
C ALA A 66 -12.55 -13.92 -2.73
N GLU A 67 -12.68 -13.33 -1.53
CA GLU A 67 -11.60 -12.57 -0.88
C GLU A 67 -10.42 -13.48 -0.50
N ALA A 68 -10.69 -14.65 0.06
CA ALA A 68 -9.67 -15.64 0.40
C ALA A 68 -8.96 -16.18 -0.86
N ALA A 69 -9.71 -16.45 -1.93
CA ALA A 69 -9.14 -16.82 -3.23
C ALA A 69 -8.29 -15.69 -3.85
N LEU A 70 -8.69 -14.43 -3.66
CA LEU A 70 -7.98 -13.25 -4.16
C LEU A 70 -6.70 -12.97 -3.36
N ASP A 71 -6.67 -13.18 -2.04
CA ASP A 71 -5.43 -13.14 -1.25
C ASP A 71 -4.45 -14.23 -1.69
N ALA A 72 -4.92 -15.48 -1.79
CA ALA A 72 -4.13 -16.61 -2.27
C ALA A 72 -3.59 -16.39 -3.69
N PHE A 73 -4.37 -15.75 -4.57
CA PHE A 73 -3.95 -15.33 -5.90
C PHE A 73 -2.79 -14.33 -5.84
N TRP A 74 -2.92 -13.24 -5.08
CA TRP A 74 -1.85 -12.23 -4.97
C TRP A 74 -0.59 -12.78 -4.27
N LEU A 75 -0.75 -13.70 -3.32
CA LEU A 75 0.36 -14.43 -2.70
C LEU A 75 1.10 -15.29 -3.72
N ALA A 76 0.38 -16.04 -4.56
CA ALA A 76 0.95 -16.82 -5.66
C ALA A 76 1.60 -15.96 -6.76
N ARG A 77 1.17 -14.69 -6.91
CA ARG A 77 1.83 -13.68 -7.76
C ARG A 77 3.00 -12.95 -7.07
N GLY A 78 3.37 -13.35 -5.85
CA GLY A 78 4.57 -12.87 -5.15
C GLY A 78 4.37 -11.68 -4.21
N VAL A 79 3.13 -11.24 -3.96
CA VAL A 79 2.83 -10.15 -3.01
C VAL A 79 2.92 -10.68 -1.56
N ARG A 80 4.12 -10.71 -1.00
CA ARG A 80 4.40 -11.34 0.31
C ARG A 80 3.80 -10.58 1.49
N GLU A 81 3.78 -9.25 1.43
CA GLU A 81 3.25 -8.40 2.50
C GLU A 81 1.72 -8.43 2.55
N GLU A 82 1.18 -8.85 3.69
CA GLU A 82 -0.26 -9.01 3.93
C GLU A 82 -1.04 -7.71 3.75
N ALA A 83 -0.50 -6.58 4.23
CA ALA A 83 -1.12 -5.26 4.05
C ALA A 83 -1.28 -4.84 2.57
N TYR A 84 -0.38 -5.27 1.68
CA TYR A 84 -0.51 -4.99 0.25
C TYR A 84 -1.55 -5.91 -0.41
N ARG A 85 -1.63 -7.18 0.01
CA ARG A 85 -2.69 -8.08 -0.47
C ARG A 85 -4.07 -7.63 0.02
N ALA A 86 -4.23 -7.31 1.31
CA ALA A 86 -5.47 -6.76 1.85
C ALA A 86 -5.94 -5.51 1.09
N ARG A 87 -5.03 -4.59 0.75
CA ARG A 87 -5.34 -3.41 -0.08
C ARG A 87 -5.79 -3.78 -1.50
N LEU A 88 -5.25 -4.85 -2.09
CA LEU A 88 -5.65 -5.36 -3.41
C LEU A 88 -7.00 -6.12 -3.35
N VAL A 89 -7.23 -6.92 -2.31
CA VAL A 89 -8.50 -7.61 -2.04
C VAL A 89 -9.64 -6.59 -1.89
N ALA A 90 -9.41 -5.52 -1.12
CA ALA A 90 -10.34 -4.40 -0.95
C ALA A 90 -10.64 -3.57 -2.23
N GLN A 91 -10.07 -3.93 -3.39
CA GLN A 91 -10.54 -3.41 -4.70
C GLN A 91 -11.66 -4.26 -5.32
N GLY A 92 -11.80 -5.53 -4.93
CA GLY A 92 -12.87 -6.43 -5.38
C GLY A 92 -14.16 -6.34 -4.54
N ALA A 93 -14.06 -5.84 -3.30
CA ALA A 93 -15.19 -5.58 -2.42
C ALA A 93 -16.28 -4.72 -3.12
N PRO A 94 -17.57 -4.91 -2.77
CA PRO A 94 -18.63 -3.99 -3.19
C PRO A 94 -18.37 -2.59 -2.63
N ARG A 95 -18.84 -1.57 -3.36
CA ARG A 95 -18.93 -0.19 -2.87
C ARG A 95 -20.36 0.25 -3.06
N ASP A 96 -21.12 0.26 -1.96
CA ASP A 96 -22.56 0.52 -1.97
C ASP A 96 -22.89 1.97 -2.34
N ASP A 97 -21.90 2.88 -2.25
CA ASP A 97 -21.98 4.30 -2.64
C ASP A 97 -21.70 4.57 -4.13
N ALA A 98 -21.47 3.55 -4.97
CA ALA A 98 -21.17 3.74 -6.39
C ALA A 98 -22.43 4.11 -7.20
N PRO A 99 -22.50 5.27 -7.87
CA PRO A 99 -23.67 5.64 -8.66
C PRO A 99 -23.79 4.78 -9.92
N ASP A 100 -25.00 4.32 -10.23
CA ASP A 100 -25.34 3.54 -11.41
C ASP A 100 -24.81 4.18 -12.71
N GLY A 101 -23.80 3.54 -13.31
CA GLY A 101 -23.15 3.99 -14.54
C GLY A 101 -21.67 4.38 -14.42
N ASP A 102 -21.10 4.46 -13.21
CA ASP A 102 -19.66 4.76 -13.06
C ASP A 102 -18.75 3.56 -13.38
N ALA A 103 -17.57 3.85 -13.96
CA ALA A 103 -16.51 2.88 -14.27
C ALA A 103 -15.87 2.22 -13.03
N SER A 104 -16.26 2.64 -11.82
CA SER A 104 -16.10 1.89 -10.57
C SER A 104 -16.60 0.43 -10.69
N HIS A 105 -17.77 0.21 -11.31
CA HIS A 105 -18.36 -1.14 -11.42
C HIS A 105 -17.48 -2.13 -12.20
N ASP A 106 -16.87 -1.71 -13.31
CA ASP A 106 -15.96 -2.57 -14.07
C ASP A 106 -14.71 -2.95 -13.25
N PHE A 107 -14.21 -2.03 -12.41
CA PHE A 107 -13.01 -2.28 -11.61
C PHE A 107 -13.22 -3.33 -10.51
N SER A 108 -14.33 -3.24 -9.78
CA SER A 108 -14.72 -4.31 -8.83
C SER A 108 -14.94 -5.64 -9.57
N SER A 109 -15.60 -5.61 -10.74
CA SER A 109 -15.81 -6.81 -11.56
C SER A 109 -14.51 -7.46 -12.09
N LEU A 110 -13.45 -6.68 -12.30
CA LEU A 110 -12.14 -7.18 -12.73
C LEU A 110 -11.44 -7.97 -11.60
N TYR A 111 -11.60 -7.54 -10.35
CA TYR A 111 -11.00 -8.22 -9.19
C TYR A 111 -11.81 -9.44 -8.74
N ARG A 112 -13.10 -9.51 -9.08
CA ARG A 112 -13.97 -10.69 -8.86
C ARG A 112 -13.79 -11.81 -9.88
N ASP A 113 -13.24 -11.52 -11.06
CA ASP A 113 -12.97 -12.50 -12.12
C ASP A 113 -11.46 -12.82 -12.20
N PRO A 114 -11.01 -13.96 -11.63
CA PRO A 114 -9.58 -14.30 -11.59
C PRO A 114 -8.99 -14.60 -12.98
N GLU A 115 -9.81 -14.91 -14.00
CA GLU A 115 -9.34 -15.08 -15.37
C GLU A 115 -9.16 -13.73 -16.08
N ARG A 116 -10.07 -12.77 -15.91
CA ARG A 116 -9.88 -11.39 -16.41
C ARG A 116 -8.70 -10.74 -15.72
N LEU A 117 -8.55 -10.92 -14.40
CA LEU A 117 -7.41 -10.42 -13.63
C LEU A 117 -6.09 -11.06 -14.10
N SER A 118 -6.05 -12.39 -14.26
CA SER A 118 -4.87 -13.10 -14.80
C SER A 118 -4.51 -12.63 -16.21
N ARG A 119 -5.50 -12.43 -17.09
CA ARG A 119 -5.29 -11.89 -18.45
C ARG A 119 -4.80 -10.44 -18.41
N ALA A 120 -5.30 -9.61 -17.49
CA ALA A 120 -4.84 -8.22 -17.33
C ALA A 120 -3.38 -8.15 -16.86
N LEU A 121 -3.01 -8.93 -15.85
CA LEU A 121 -1.63 -9.07 -15.39
C LEU A 121 -0.71 -9.60 -16.49
N LEU A 122 -1.13 -10.63 -17.24
CA LEU A 122 -0.33 -11.20 -18.32
C LEU A 122 -0.07 -10.18 -19.44
N ARG A 123 -1.08 -9.40 -19.87
CA ARG A 123 -0.88 -8.29 -20.83
C ARG A 123 0.16 -7.30 -20.33
N LEU A 124 0.06 -6.89 -19.06
CA LEU A 124 0.99 -5.91 -18.50
C LEU A 124 2.41 -6.49 -18.34
N GLN A 125 2.55 -7.79 -18.00
CA GLN A 125 3.84 -8.50 -18.00
C GLN A 125 4.44 -8.62 -19.41
N THR A 126 3.65 -8.77 -20.47
CA THR A 126 4.19 -8.76 -21.85
C THR A 126 4.70 -7.39 -22.31
N LEU A 127 4.29 -6.31 -21.64
CA LEU A 127 4.80 -4.95 -21.89
C LEU A 127 6.01 -4.62 -20.98
N PHE A 128 6.09 -5.26 -19.81
CA PHE A 128 7.13 -5.06 -18.81
C PHE A 128 7.74 -6.41 -18.37
N PRO A 129 8.44 -7.15 -19.27
CA PRO A 129 8.83 -8.54 -19.03
C PRO A 129 9.77 -8.72 -17.84
N GLU A 130 10.64 -7.74 -17.59
CA GLU A 130 11.64 -7.77 -16.51
C GLU A 130 11.14 -7.11 -15.20
N SER A 131 9.98 -6.44 -15.22
CA SER A 131 9.42 -5.76 -14.05
C SER A 131 8.56 -6.69 -13.20
N ASN A 132 8.54 -6.42 -11.89
CA ASN A 132 7.55 -6.99 -10.99
C ASN A 132 6.19 -6.30 -11.18
N VAL A 133 5.35 -6.81 -12.07
CA VAL A 133 4.04 -6.23 -12.37
C VAL A 133 3.08 -6.32 -11.16
N ALA A 134 3.20 -7.34 -10.31
CA ALA A 134 2.42 -7.41 -9.08
C ALA A 134 2.77 -6.28 -8.09
N GLU A 135 4.03 -5.83 -8.07
CA GLU A 135 4.45 -4.62 -7.35
C GLU A 135 3.89 -3.34 -7.97
N MET A 136 3.82 -3.24 -9.30
CA MET A 136 3.17 -2.11 -9.96
C MET A 136 1.68 -2.02 -9.58
N CYS A 137 1.00 -3.17 -9.47
CA CYS A 137 -0.41 -3.24 -9.13
C CYS A 137 -0.75 -2.87 -7.67
N TRP A 138 0.09 -3.16 -6.67
CA TRP A 138 -0.20 -2.68 -5.30
C TRP A 138 0.05 -1.18 -5.14
N LYS A 139 1.06 -0.64 -5.85
CA LYS A 139 1.34 0.80 -5.86
C LYS A 139 0.17 1.58 -6.46
N GLU A 140 -0.26 1.17 -7.65
CA GLU A 140 -1.35 1.78 -8.40
C GLU A 140 -2.24 0.70 -9.05
N PRO A 141 -3.30 0.24 -8.35
CA PRO A 141 -4.24 -0.75 -8.87
C PRO A 141 -4.88 -0.37 -10.21
N GLY A 142 -4.95 0.92 -10.54
CA GLY A 142 -5.54 1.41 -11.79
C GLY A 142 -4.86 0.92 -13.07
N VAL A 143 -3.57 0.54 -13.03
CA VAL A 143 -2.80 0.22 -14.26
C VAL A 143 -3.34 -0.98 -15.04
N LEU A 144 -4.05 -1.90 -14.38
CA LEU A 144 -4.65 -3.09 -15.00
C LEU A 144 -5.75 -2.77 -16.03
N ARG A 145 -6.34 -1.56 -15.95
CA ARG A 145 -7.35 -1.06 -16.89
C ARG A 145 -6.77 -0.35 -18.12
N VAL A 146 -5.51 0.07 -18.08
CA VAL A 146 -4.89 0.84 -19.16
C VAL A 146 -4.73 -0.07 -20.39
N SER A 147 -5.15 0.40 -21.58
CA SER A 147 -5.00 -0.43 -22.78
C SER A 147 -3.52 -0.53 -23.19
N PRO A 148 -3.08 -1.61 -23.85
CA PRO A 148 -1.71 -1.71 -24.34
C PRO A 148 -1.28 -0.56 -25.26
N ARG A 149 -2.23 0.04 -25.99
CA ARG A 149 -2.02 1.23 -26.82
C ARG A 149 -1.67 2.46 -25.96
N ASP A 150 -2.40 2.65 -24.86
CA ASP A 150 -2.23 3.82 -24.00
C ASP A 150 -0.95 3.68 -23.16
N VAL A 151 -0.63 2.47 -22.67
CA VAL A 151 0.68 2.18 -22.06
C VAL A 151 1.82 2.53 -23.02
N ALA A 152 1.73 2.08 -24.29
CA ALA A 152 2.74 2.39 -25.30
C ALA A 152 2.83 3.91 -25.58
N ALA A 153 1.69 4.60 -25.67
CA ALA A 153 1.65 6.05 -25.85
C ALA A 153 2.28 6.82 -24.65
N SER A 154 2.01 6.39 -23.41
CA SER A 154 2.63 6.94 -22.20
C SER A 154 4.14 6.72 -22.19
N LEU A 155 4.62 5.50 -22.51
CA LEU A 155 6.05 5.18 -22.57
C LEU A 155 6.77 5.99 -23.65
N VAL A 156 6.18 6.14 -24.85
CA VAL A 156 6.72 6.99 -25.92
C VAL A 156 6.77 8.47 -25.50
N THR A 157 5.69 8.98 -24.89
CA THR A 157 5.62 10.36 -24.38
C THR A 157 6.72 10.63 -23.35
N LEU A 158 6.88 9.73 -22.37
CA LEU A 158 7.93 9.83 -21.36
C LEU A 158 9.34 9.72 -21.98
N ARG A 159 9.55 8.88 -23.00
CA ARG A 159 10.85 8.73 -23.68
C ARG A 159 11.26 9.95 -24.50
N PHE A 160 10.31 10.68 -25.09
CA PHE A 160 10.57 11.99 -25.69
C PHE A 160 10.77 13.09 -24.63
N ALA A 161 10.05 13.01 -23.50
CA ALA A 161 10.20 13.96 -22.39
C ALA A 161 11.54 13.82 -21.65
N LEU A 162 12.05 12.60 -21.50
CA LEU A 162 13.21 12.23 -20.67
C LEU A 162 14.26 11.50 -21.53
N PRO A 163 14.91 12.18 -22.49
CA PRO A 163 15.92 11.56 -23.32
C PRO A 163 17.09 11.09 -22.47
N GLY A 164 17.44 9.80 -22.58
CA GLY A 164 18.51 9.15 -21.81
C GLY A 164 18.05 8.40 -20.55
N SER A 165 16.82 8.63 -20.05
CA SER A 165 16.33 7.94 -18.85
C SER A 165 15.83 6.52 -19.10
N ASP A 166 15.88 5.72 -18.04
CA ASP A 166 15.19 4.43 -17.96
C ASP A 166 13.72 4.65 -17.62
N VAL A 167 12.93 4.96 -18.66
CA VAL A 167 11.47 5.12 -18.57
C VAL A 167 10.77 3.88 -18.02
N VAL A 168 11.33 2.67 -18.22
CA VAL A 168 10.74 1.42 -17.74
C VAL A 168 10.89 1.30 -16.22
N LYS A 169 12.08 1.58 -15.68
CA LYS A 169 12.33 1.69 -14.24
C LYS A 169 11.52 2.83 -13.60
N ILE A 170 11.47 4.01 -14.24
CA ILE A 170 10.66 5.16 -13.79
C ILE A 170 9.18 4.77 -13.64
N VAL A 171 8.60 4.10 -14.64
CA VAL A 171 7.20 3.65 -14.61
C VAL A 171 6.98 2.48 -13.64
N THR A 172 7.95 1.57 -13.48
CA THR A 172 7.86 0.50 -12.47
C THR A 172 7.94 1.07 -11.04
N GLY A 173 8.66 2.18 -10.85
CA GLY A 173 8.69 2.97 -9.63
C GLY A 173 7.40 3.75 -9.36
N GLN A 174 6.84 4.41 -10.39
CA GLN A 174 5.63 5.25 -10.32
C GLN A 174 4.60 4.85 -11.40
N PRO A 175 3.84 3.75 -11.23
CA PRO A 175 3.00 3.21 -12.30
C PRO A 175 1.81 4.12 -12.66
N ARG A 176 1.44 5.03 -11.75
CA ARG A 176 0.49 6.13 -11.95
C ARG A 176 0.82 7.06 -13.13
N LEU A 177 2.06 7.07 -13.61
CA LEU A 177 2.44 7.77 -14.85
C LEU A 177 1.76 7.19 -16.12
N LEU A 178 1.27 5.95 -16.06
CA LEU A 178 0.47 5.32 -17.13
C LEU A 178 -1.02 5.69 -17.10
N LEU A 179 -1.49 6.44 -16.10
CA LEU A 179 -2.92 6.76 -15.95
C LEU A 179 -3.27 8.09 -16.62
N GLY A 180 -4.21 8.05 -17.55
CA GLY A 180 -4.73 9.23 -18.25
C GLY A 180 -3.60 10.08 -18.86
N GLU A 181 -3.64 11.39 -18.61
CA GLU A 181 -2.67 12.34 -19.15
C GLU A 181 -1.35 12.43 -18.35
N ASN A 182 -1.14 11.60 -17.31
CA ASN A 182 -0.02 11.78 -16.38
C ASN A 182 1.36 11.74 -17.06
N ALA A 183 1.54 10.93 -18.12
CA ALA A 183 2.75 10.95 -18.95
C ALA A 183 3.00 12.30 -19.65
N ALA A 184 1.94 12.96 -20.14
CA ALA A 184 2.05 14.28 -20.76
C ALA A 184 2.29 15.38 -19.72
N ARG A 185 1.64 15.28 -18.55
CA ARG A 185 1.85 16.20 -17.41
C ARG A 185 3.28 16.09 -16.85
N ALA A 186 3.82 14.87 -16.75
CA ALA A 186 5.23 14.61 -16.46
C ALA A 186 6.17 15.25 -17.50
N GLY A 187 5.82 15.15 -18.79
CA GLY A 187 6.57 15.82 -19.86
C GLY A 187 6.60 17.34 -19.74
N ALA A 188 5.45 17.95 -19.43
CA ALA A 188 5.36 19.39 -19.16
C ALA A 188 6.16 19.80 -17.91
N ALA A 189 6.10 19.00 -16.83
CA ALA A 189 6.92 19.22 -15.63
C ALA A 189 8.43 19.15 -15.93
N ALA A 190 8.88 18.15 -16.68
CA ALA A 190 10.28 18.02 -17.08
C ALA A 190 10.74 19.16 -18.02
N ALA A 191 9.87 19.67 -18.89
CA ALA A 191 10.14 20.86 -19.69
C ALA A 191 10.25 22.13 -18.82
N ALA A 192 9.36 22.32 -17.84
CA ALA A 192 9.39 23.44 -16.92
C ALA A 192 10.66 23.44 -16.03
N LEU A 193 11.06 22.27 -15.51
CA LEU A 193 12.30 22.09 -14.75
C LEU A 193 13.54 22.45 -15.58
N ARG A 194 13.64 21.99 -16.83
CA ARG A 194 14.75 22.36 -17.74
C ARG A 194 14.80 23.87 -18.02
N ARG A 195 13.64 24.54 -18.14
CA ARG A 195 13.56 25.99 -18.34
C ARG A 195 14.05 26.76 -17.11
N ALA A 196 13.70 26.31 -15.91
CA ALA A 196 14.09 26.95 -14.66
C ALA A 196 15.55 26.66 -14.25
N PHE A 197 16.05 25.47 -14.57
CA PHE A 197 17.38 24.98 -14.18
C PHE A 197 18.16 24.43 -15.39
N PRO A 198 18.59 25.28 -16.35
CA PRO A 198 19.24 24.84 -17.60
C PRO A 198 20.62 24.17 -17.43
N LYS A 199 21.13 24.09 -16.20
CA LYS A 199 22.38 23.38 -15.83
C LYS A 199 22.13 21.96 -15.26
N ILE A 200 20.86 21.58 -15.03
CA ILE A 200 20.45 20.29 -14.49
C ILE A 200 20.10 19.31 -15.61
N ASP A 201 20.62 18.10 -15.50
CA ASP A 201 20.09 16.95 -16.23
C ASP A 201 18.80 16.46 -15.57
N VAL A 202 17.65 16.87 -16.14
CA VAL A 202 16.33 16.49 -15.64
C VAL A 202 15.98 15.03 -15.93
N SER A 203 16.63 14.40 -16.91
CA SER A 203 16.52 12.95 -17.14
C SER A 203 17.14 12.21 -15.94
N ALA A 204 18.42 12.50 -15.62
CA ALA A 204 19.11 11.90 -14.48
C ALA A 204 18.41 12.18 -13.12
N VAL A 205 17.73 13.32 -12.98
CA VAL A 205 16.86 13.61 -11.81
C VAL A 205 15.65 12.67 -11.75
N ALA A 206 14.98 12.41 -12.88
CA ALA A 206 13.85 11.48 -12.95
C ALA A 206 14.25 10.03 -12.69
N ASP A 207 15.45 9.61 -13.10
CA ASP A 207 15.97 8.25 -12.85
C ASP A 207 16.31 7.98 -11.37
N VAL A 208 16.54 9.03 -10.59
CA VAL A 208 16.84 8.98 -9.15
C VAL A 208 15.59 9.20 -8.30
N GLU A 209 14.75 10.17 -8.66
CA GLU A 209 13.55 10.54 -7.91
C GLU A 209 12.33 10.69 -8.84
N PRO A 210 11.71 9.57 -9.26
CA PRO A 210 10.58 9.60 -10.18
C PRO A 210 9.33 10.30 -9.63
N SER A 211 9.21 10.47 -8.30
CA SER A 211 8.04 11.13 -7.69
C SER A 211 7.91 12.61 -8.07
N LEU A 212 9.02 13.26 -8.47
CA LEU A 212 9.02 14.63 -9.02
C LEU A 212 8.11 14.81 -10.23
N LEU A 213 7.82 13.73 -10.97
CA LEU A 213 7.04 13.77 -12.20
C LEU A 213 5.56 13.40 -12.02
N THR A 214 5.14 12.99 -10.83
CA THR A 214 3.73 12.64 -10.58
C THR A 214 2.90 13.90 -10.26
N PRO A 215 1.57 13.90 -10.50
CA PRO A 215 0.73 15.08 -10.31
C PRO A 215 0.79 15.67 -8.89
N GLU A 216 0.99 14.81 -7.89
CA GLU A 216 1.05 15.16 -6.46
C GLU A 216 2.30 15.99 -6.12
N CYS A 217 3.32 16.01 -6.98
CA CYS A 217 4.47 16.87 -6.78
C CYS A 217 4.13 18.36 -7.03
N ASP A 218 3.17 18.72 -7.89
CA ASP A 218 2.91 20.13 -8.26
C ASP A 218 4.21 20.87 -8.71
N VAL A 219 4.93 20.33 -9.69
CA VAL A 219 6.12 21.02 -10.24
C VAL A 219 5.84 22.46 -10.70
N PRO A 220 4.72 22.77 -11.39
CA PRO A 220 4.40 24.16 -11.76
C PRO A 220 4.27 25.10 -10.56
N GLY A 221 3.45 24.75 -9.56
CA GLY A 221 3.27 25.59 -8.37
C GLY A 221 4.52 25.63 -7.48
N ARG A 222 5.35 24.58 -7.46
CA ARG A 222 6.69 24.60 -6.83
C ARG A 222 7.61 25.63 -7.49
N LEU A 223 7.61 25.70 -8.82
CA LEU A 223 8.39 26.69 -9.57
C LEU A 223 7.87 28.12 -9.34
N GLU A 224 6.55 28.34 -9.34
CA GLU A 224 5.97 29.64 -8.95
C GLU A 224 6.36 30.06 -7.51
N ARG A 225 6.39 29.09 -6.56
CA ARG A 225 6.85 29.34 -5.19
C ARG A 225 8.31 29.82 -5.18
N LEU A 226 9.20 29.18 -5.96
CA LEU A 226 10.60 29.62 -6.09
C LEU A 226 10.74 31.01 -6.74
N GLU A 227 10.01 31.29 -7.82
CA GLU A 227 10.04 32.59 -8.49
C GLU A 227 9.57 33.72 -7.54
N ARG A 228 8.54 33.46 -6.72
CA ARG A 228 8.06 34.38 -5.66
C ARG A 228 9.01 34.52 -4.46
N LEU A 229 9.90 33.57 -4.20
CA LEU A 229 10.97 33.69 -3.20
C LEU A 229 12.17 34.47 -3.78
N ARG A 230 12.54 34.18 -5.03
CA ARG A 230 13.63 34.83 -5.76
C ARG A 230 13.38 36.33 -5.94
N SER A 231 12.18 36.73 -6.36
CA SER A 231 11.81 38.16 -6.51
C SER A 231 11.77 38.93 -5.18
N LYS A 232 11.69 38.24 -4.04
CA LYS A 232 11.74 38.82 -2.70
C LYS A 232 13.15 38.80 -2.07
N GLY A 233 14.17 38.29 -2.79
CA GLY A 233 15.51 38.08 -2.23
C GLY A 233 15.55 37.02 -1.11
N LYS A 234 14.53 36.14 -1.02
CA LYS A 234 14.39 35.10 0.01
C LYS A 234 14.62 33.69 -0.53
N LEU A 235 15.40 33.56 -1.61
CA LEU A 235 15.83 32.26 -2.12
C LEU A 235 16.92 31.68 -1.20
N SER A 236 16.80 30.42 -0.79
CA SER A 236 17.82 29.77 0.04
C SER A 236 19.11 29.53 -0.75
N PRO A 237 20.30 29.59 -0.10
CA PRO A 237 21.58 29.28 -0.76
C PRO A 237 21.59 27.89 -1.42
N SER A 238 20.92 26.92 -0.79
CA SER A 238 20.73 25.56 -1.30
C SER A 238 20.13 25.52 -2.71
N VAL A 239 19.08 26.31 -2.96
CA VAL A 239 18.44 26.40 -4.29
C VAL A 239 19.24 27.33 -5.22
N ALA A 240 19.83 28.41 -4.68
CA ALA A 240 20.63 29.35 -5.45
C ALA A 240 21.76 28.65 -6.21
N VAL A 241 22.48 27.71 -5.58
CA VAL A 241 23.53 26.87 -6.19
C VAL A 241 23.09 26.25 -7.53
N PHE A 242 21.84 25.78 -7.65
CA PHE A 242 21.32 25.15 -8.86
C PHE A 242 20.87 26.15 -9.94
N THR A 243 20.47 27.37 -9.56
CA THR A 243 20.13 28.43 -10.53
C THR A 243 21.36 29.17 -11.05
N GLU A 244 22.38 29.33 -10.20
CA GLU A 244 23.62 30.05 -10.51
C GLU A 244 24.69 29.10 -11.08
N GLY A 245 24.67 27.81 -10.70
CA GLY A 245 25.55 26.77 -11.22
C GLY A 245 26.86 26.60 -10.44
N GLY A 246 26.79 26.61 -9.12
CA GLY A 246 27.94 26.40 -8.23
C GLY A 246 28.45 24.95 -8.18
N ALA A 247 29.39 24.67 -7.28
CA ALA A 247 29.84 23.30 -7.01
C ALA A 247 28.66 22.42 -6.56
N GLY A 248 28.55 21.22 -7.11
CA GLY A 248 27.41 20.32 -6.87
C GLY A 248 26.16 20.59 -7.71
N ALA A 249 26.10 21.69 -8.50
CA ALA A 249 24.91 22.08 -9.27
C ALA A 249 24.54 21.16 -10.47
N ARG A 250 25.16 19.98 -10.58
CA ARG A 250 24.82 18.90 -11.52
C ARG A 250 24.45 17.58 -10.81
N ASN A 251 24.44 17.56 -9.48
CA ASN A 251 24.11 16.36 -8.71
C ASN A 251 22.58 16.18 -8.67
N ALA A 252 22.08 15.27 -9.50
CA ALA A 252 20.66 14.95 -9.64
C ALA A 252 19.98 14.61 -8.29
N THR A 253 20.63 13.78 -7.46
CA THR A 253 20.13 13.37 -6.15
C THR A 253 20.03 14.53 -5.17
N LEU A 254 21.01 15.45 -5.18
CA LEU A 254 21.00 16.64 -4.34
C LEU A 254 19.94 17.63 -4.81
N PHE A 255 19.84 17.86 -6.13
CA PHE A 255 18.80 18.71 -6.72
C PHE A 255 17.40 18.21 -6.36
N ALA A 256 17.12 16.91 -6.52
CA ALA A 256 15.83 16.32 -6.20
C ALA A 256 15.43 16.56 -4.74
N LYS A 257 16.33 16.30 -3.79
CA LYS A 257 16.08 16.49 -2.35
C LYS A 257 15.88 17.96 -2.00
N VAL A 258 16.78 18.84 -2.45
CA VAL A 258 16.71 20.28 -2.16
C VAL A 258 15.44 20.87 -2.79
N PHE A 259 15.09 20.51 -4.02
CA PHE A 259 13.84 20.96 -4.65
C PHE A 259 12.60 20.44 -3.90
N LEU A 260 12.55 19.16 -3.51
CA LEU A 260 11.40 18.58 -2.82
C LEU A 260 11.14 19.19 -1.44
N GLU A 261 12.17 19.51 -0.67
CA GLU A 261 12.03 20.13 0.65
C GLU A 261 11.82 21.64 0.57
N GLU A 262 12.66 22.38 -0.14
CA GLU A 262 12.62 23.87 -0.18
C GLU A 262 11.38 24.43 -0.91
N THR A 263 10.68 23.61 -1.69
CA THR A 263 9.44 24.00 -2.39
C THR A 263 8.18 23.31 -1.87
N ARG A 264 8.33 22.52 -0.79
CA ARG A 264 7.22 21.90 -0.06
C ARG A 264 6.23 22.99 0.33
N SER A 265 4.95 22.79 0.04
CA SER A 265 3.90 23.71 0.51
C SER A 265 4.01 23.81 2.02
N GLY A 266 4.19 25.03 2.53
CA GLY A 266 4.74 25.22 3.87
C GLY A 266 3.90 24.54 4.96
N ALA A 267 4.55 23.65 5.71
CA ALA A 267 4.36 23.71 7.15
C ALA A 267 4.82 25.11 7.60
N GLU A 268 4.10 25.71 8.53
CA GLU A 268 4.43 27.05 9.03
C GLU A 268 5.87 27.04 9.56
N SER A 269 6.66 28.03 9.14
CA SER A 269 8.03 28.17 9.62
C SER A 269 7.98 28.42 11.13
N HIS A 270 8.31 27.40 11.92
CA HIS A 270 8.41 27.51 13.37
C HIS A 270 9.36 28.65 13.72
N GLU A 271 8.81 29.79 14.12
CA GLU A 271 9.54 30.82 14.85
C GLU A 271 9.88 30.26 16.23
N THR A 272 10.94 29.47 16.31
CA THR A 272 11.71 29.30 17.55
C THR A 272 12.42 30.63 17.83
N GLN A 273 11.66 31.64 18.23
CA GLN A 273 12.21 32.86 18.81
C GLN A 273 13.01 32.46 20.06
N GLY A 274 14.32 32.71 20.02
CA GLY A 274 15.20 32.51 21.16
C GLY A 274 14.93 33.57 22.24
N GLY A 275 13.87 33.39 23.01
CA GLY A 275 13.56 34.20 24.18
C GLY A 275 14.45 33.87 25.37
N TRP A 276 15.65 34.46 25.42
CA TRP A 276 16.38 34.65 26.68
C TRP A 276 16.01 36.03 27.23
N GLY A 277 15.46 36.06 28.46
CA GLY A 277 14.96 37.26 29.13
C GLY A 277 14.17 36.89 30.38
#